data_AF-A0A9P5R8B6-F1
#
_entry.id   AF-A0A9P5R8B6-F1
#
_cell.length_a   1.000
_cell.length_b   1.000
_cell.length_c   1.000
_cell.angle_alpha   90.00
_cell.angle_beta   90.00
_cell.angle_gamma   90.00
#
_symmetry.space_group_name_H-M   'P 1'
#
loop_
_entity.id
_entity.type
_entity.pdbx_description
1 polymer ?
#
loop_
_entity_poly.entity_id
_entity_poly.type
_entity_poly.pdbx_seq_one_letter_code
_entity_poly.pdbx_strand_id
1 'polypeptide(L)'
;MPVLLEKGEADINARSKMGHTPLVNAASKGDIAMVLYFLNHARANPLLKNTFSEMAYDVAAANSEAYLCDILQSSEKQWWKEEHGSEDQIYDPLILHSTVLVTVHENQRATGSFALSFMAPKFSASALTQQDFCGPWSLPNGRPSTKDDVHLPLISSTGNSNARANMQRGWFWMTEWVIDKTDPTVDAEGWQYGKSLTEVNHPWTATAPTSGTNWVRRRKWIRVMKKRMDLIGSTNEGMEGSDAGLPSIAQEMAGNYMRRANLALRPEEEFTDTAQELSRYRQAIQILLRGIKVDNDPSTKLTASSLVREYLQHAEELMELIREQEENSGAFQ
;
A
#
# COMPACT_ATOMS: atom_id res chain seq x y z
N MET A 1 17.08 13.47 11.22
CA MET A 1 17.10 12.00 11.02
C MET A 1 18.51 11.45 10.74
N PRO A 2 19.29 11.97 9.76
CA PRO A 2 20.61 11.38 9.45
C PRO A 2 21.56 11.31 10.66
N VAL A 3 21.59 12.37 11.47
CA VAL A 3 22.45 12.49 12.67
C VAL A 3 22.12 11.48 13.78
N LEU A 4 20.88 10.97 13.86
CA LEU A 4 20.48 10.03 14.91
C LEU A 4 20.88 8.58 14.57
N LEU A 5 20.88 8.23 13.28
CA LEU A 5 21.25 6.89 12.81
C LEU A 5 22.77 6.73 12.74
N GLU A 6 23.52 7.80 12.43
CA GLU A 6 24.99 7.80 12.46
C GLU A 6 25.59 7.56 13.86
N LYS A 7 24.82 7.85 14.93
CA LYS A 7 25.24 7.59 16.32
C LYS A 7 24.97 6.15 16.78
N GLY A 8 24.31 5.32 15.97
CA GLY A 8 24.02 3.91 16.28
C GLY A 8 22.96 3.69 17.37
N GLU A 9 22.28 4.74 17.82
CA GLU A 9 21.35 4.68 18.97
C GLU A 9 19.87 4.47 18.57
N ALA A 10 19.52 4.65 17.29
CA ALA A 10 18.14 4.57 16.83
C ALA A 10 17.85 3.26 16.08
N ASP A 11 16.89 2.47 16.58
CA ASP A 11 16.35 1.31 15.86
C ASP A 11 15.57 1.76 14.62
N ILE A 12 16.12 1.46 13.44
CA ILE A 12 15.57 1.82 12.14
C ILE A 12 14.20 1.18 11.86
N ASN A 13 13.90 0.07 12.53
CA ASN A 13 12.66 -0.69 12.38
C ASN A 13 11.67 -0.42 13.54
N ALA A 14 11.99 0.52 14.44
CA ALA A 14 11.14 0.89 15.55
C ALA A 14 9.73 1.25 15.07
N ARG A 15 8.71 0.79 15.80
CA ARG A 15 7.32 1.00 15.44
C ARG A 15 6.68 2.04 16.34
N SER A 16 5.99 3.01 15.74
CA SER A 16 5.14 3.95 16.47
C SER A 16 3.96 3.24 17.14
N LYS A 17 3.15 3.98 17.93
CA LYS A 17 1.90 3.46 18.54
C LYS A 17 0.92 2.86 17.51
N MET A 18 0.94 3.35 16.28
CA MET A 18 0.12 2.85 15.16
C MET A 18 0.88 1.82 14.30
N GLY A 19 2.00 1.30 14.80
CA GLY A 19 2.79 0.28 14.13
C GLY A 19 3.61 0.77 12.94
N HIS A 20 3.57 2.06 12.56
CA HIS A 20 4.37 2.59 11.45
C HIS A 20 5.86 2.57 11.79
N THR A 21 6.67 2.03 10.88
CA THR A 21 8.13 2.18 10.87
C THR A 21 8.52 3.54 10.27
N PRO A 22 9.76 4.03 10.50
CA PRO A 22 10.29 5.20 9.81
C PRO A 22 10.13 5.12 8.29
N LEU A 23 10.34 3.93 7.70
CA LEU A 23 10.18 3.69 6.28
C LEU A 23 8.73 3.85 5.81
N VAL A 24 7.75 3.31 6.55
CA VAL A 24 6.32 3.51 6.24
C VAL A 24 5.95 4.99 6.31
N ASN A 25 6.45 5.73 7.31
CA ASN A 25 6.20 7.17 7.44
C ASN A 25 6.79 7.98 6.29
N ALA A 26 8.02 7.66 5.84
CA ALA A 26 8.63 8.32 4.69
C ALA A 26 7.88 7.99 3.39
N ALA A 27 7.49 6.73 3.21
CA ALA A 27 6.70 6.30 2.05
C ALA A 27 5.33 7.00 1.99
N SER A 28 4.66 7.16 3.14
CA SER A 28 3.39 7.89 3.25
C SER A 28 3.47 9.34 2.78
N LYS A 29 4.65 9.96 2.90
CA LYS A 29 4.89 11.36 2.52
C LYS A 29 5.49 11.51 1.12
N GLY A 30 5.75 10.42 0.40
CA GLY A 30 6.47 10.47 -0.87
C GLY A 30 7.93 10.95 -0.74
N ASP A 31 8.53 10.84 0.46
CA ASP A 31 9.89 11.34 0.72
C ASP A 31 10.94 10.35 0.18
N ILE A 32 11.18 10.45 -1.14
CA ILE A 32 12.12 9.58 -1.87
C ILE A 32 13.51 9.60 -1.24
N ALA A 33 14.00 10.77 -0.82
CA ALA A 33 15.34 10.91 -0.24
C ALA A 33 15.47 10.12 1.06
N MET A 34 14.48 10.23 1.95
CA MET A 34 14.46 9.47 3.20
C MET A 34 14.24 7.97 2.96
N VAL A 35 13.39 7.58 2.00
CA VAL A 35 13.21 6.18 1.64
C VAL A 35 14.51 5.57 1.13
N LEU A 36 15.21 6.23 0.19
CA LEU A 36 16.50 5.76 -0.30
C LEU A 36 17.56 5.69 0.81
N TYR A 37 17.57 6.66 1.73
CA TYR A 37 18.45 6.61 2.89
C TYR A 37 18.17 5.39 3.77
N PHE A 38 16.90 5.14 4.11
CA PHE A 38 16.50 4.01 4.94
C PHE A 38 16.80 2.66 4.30
N LEU A 39 16.55 2.50 3.01
CA LEU A 39 16.76 1.23 2.31
C LEU A 39 18.26 0.97 2.08
N ASN A 40 19.00 1.95 1.55
CA ASN A 40 20.36 1.73 1.07
C ASN A 40 21.44 1.91 2.13
N HIS A 41 21.21 2.79 3.12
CA HIS A 41 22.22 3.11 4.13
C HIS A 41 21.89 2.49 5.48
N ALA A 42 20.63 2.60 5.92
CA ALA A 42 20.22 2.11 7.24
C ALA A 42 19.72 0.65 7.25
N ARG A 43 19.59 0.01 6.08
CA ARG A 43 19.06 -1.37 5.91
C ARG A 43 17.73 -1.58 6.64
N ALA A 44 16.80 -0.64 6.49
CA ALA A 44 15.43 -0.79 6.99
C ALA A 44 14.75 -2.01 6.34
N ASN A 45 13.95 -2.76 7.10
CA ASN A 45 13.19 -3.90 6.58
C ASN A 45 11.91 -3.40 5.88
N PRO A 46 11.79 -3.56 4.54
CA PRO A 46 10.63 -3.06 3.79
C PRO A 46 9.38 -3.93 3.97
N LEU A 47 9.50 -5.14 4.50
CA LEU A 47 8.42 -6.11 4.67
C LEU A 47 7.64 -5.93 5.98
N LEU A 48 8.04 -4.97 6.82
CA LEU A 48 7.37 -4.71 8.09
C LEU A 48 6.01 -4.03 7.87
N LYS A 49 4.95 -4.71 8.33
CA LYS A 49 3.57 -4.22 8.30
C LYS A 49 3.26 -3.31 9.48
N ASN A 50 2.48 -2.25 9.27
CA ASN A 50 1.89 -1.42 10.33
C ASN A 50 0.67 -2.13 11.00
N THR A 51 -0.05 -1.46 11.90
CA THR A 51 -1.27 -2.05 12.52
C THR A 51 -2.44 -2.25 11.55
N PHE A 52 -2.39 -1.61 10.38
CA PHE A 52 -3.35 -1.78 9.29
C PHE A 52 -2.97 -2.91 8.32
N SER A 53 -1.92 -3.67 8.64
CA SER A 53 -1.34 -4.71 7.78
C SER A 53 -0.75 -4.17 6.47
N GLU A 54 -0.37 -2.89 6.43
CA GLU A 54 0.23 -2.23 5.27
C GLU A 54 1.75 -2.15 5.42
N MET A 55 2.47 -2.50 4.37
CA MET A 55 3.90 -2.25 4.21
C MET A 55 4.15 -0.84 3.65
N ALA A 56 5.41 -0.44 3.56
CA ALA A 56 5.77 0.84 2.93
C ALA A 56 5.29 0.91 1.47
N TYR A 57 5.34 -0.20 0.73
CA TYR A 57 4.81 -0.31 -0.63
C TYR A 57 3.30 -0.04 -0.70
N ASP A 58 2.50 -0.65 0.20
CA ASP A 58 1.04 -0.48 0.21
C ASP A 58 0.64 1.00 0.33
N VAL A 59 1.32 1.74 1.21
CA VAL A 59 1.04 3.16 1.45
C VAL A 59 1.45 4.02 0.26
N ALA A 60 2.61 3.74 -0.35
CA ALA A 60 3.03 4.42 -1.59
C ALA A 60 2.05 4.13 -2.75
N ALA A 61 1.60 2.89 -2.89
CA ALA A 61 0.66 2.48 -3.92
C ALA A 61 -0.71 3.16 -3.75
N ALA A 62 -1.20 3.28 -2.51
CA ALA A 62 -2.45 4.00 -2.21
C ALA A 62 -2.38 5.49 -2.60
N ASN A 63 -1.20 6.09 -2.53
CA ASN A 63 -0.95 7.48 -2.95
C ASN A 63 -0.58 7.62 -4.44
N SER A 64 -0.58 6.52 -5.21
CA SER A 64 -0.15 6.50 -6.62
C SER A 64 1.30 6.96 -6.85
N GLU A 65 2.18 6.78 -5.86
CA GLU A 65 3.61 7.08 -5.93
C GLU A 65 4.37 5.97 -6.66
N ALA A 66 4.18 5.87 -7.98
CA ALA A 66 4.66 4.74 -8.78
C ALA A 66 6.18 4.58 -8.77
N TYR A 67 6.95 5.67 -8.88
CA TYR A 67 8.40 5.61 -8.79
C TYR A 67 8.87 5.09 -7.43
N LEU A 68 8.17 5.47 -6.35
CA LEU A 68 8.48 4.98 -5.02
C LEU A 68 8.12 3.49 -4.85
N CYS A 69 7.01 3.05 -5.44
CA CYS A 69 6.66 1.64 -5.52
C CYS A 69 7.74 0.81 -6.23
N ASP A 70 8.33 1.33 -7.32
CA ASP A 70 9.42 0.66 -8.04
C ASP A 70 10.66 0.49 -7.15
N ILE A 71 11.02 1.52 -6.37
CA ILE A 71 12.13 1.48 -5.39
C ILE A 71 11.85 0.46 -4.29
N LEU A 72 10.67 0.53 -3.67
CA LEU A 72 10.28 -0.33 -2.55
C LEU A 72 10.20 -1.79 -2.99
N GLN A 73 9.55 -2.07 -4.12
CA GLN A 73 9.47 -3.43 -4.67
C GLN A 73 10.87 -4.00 -4.97
N SER A 74 11.79 -3.19 -5.48
CA SER A 74 13.16 -3.62 -5.74
C SER A 74 13.89 -3.99 -4.45
N SER A 75 13.68 -3.25 -3.37
CA SER A 75 14.23 -3.57 -2.05
C SER A 75 13.58 -4.81 -1.43
N GLU A 76 12.26 -4.95 -1.52
CA GLU A 76 11.53 -6.13 -1.04
C GLU A 76 12.01 -7.41 -1.74
N LYS A 77 12.24 -7.36 -3.06
CA LYS A 77 12.81 -8.49 -3.83
C LYS A 77 14.20 -8.89 -3.34
N GLN A 78 15.02 -7.94 -2.91
CA GLN A 78 16.36 -8.24 -2.38
C GLN A 78 16.24 -8.93 -1.01
N TRP A 79 15.44 -8.35 -0.11
CA TRP A 79 15.14 -8.95 1.20
C TRP A 79 14.55 -10.35 1.09
N TRP A 80 13.60 -10.55 0.17
CA TRP A 80 12.96 -11.85 -0.05
C TRP A 80 13.96 -12.94 -0.44
N LYS A 81 14.90 -12.61 -1.33
CA LYS A 81 15.98 -13.51 -1.75
C LYS A 81 16.92 -13.88 -0.59
N GLU A 82 17.26 -12.91 0.24
CA GLU A 82 18.15 -13.11 1.40
C GLU A 82 17.50 -14.02 2.45
N GLU A 83 16.21 -13.86 2.72
CA GLU A 83 15.49 -14.65 3.72
C GLU A 83 15.21 -16.09 3.28
N HIS A 84 14.86 -16.30 2.00
CA HIS A 84 14.35 -17.61 1.54
C HIS A 84 15.40 -18.50 0.87
N GLY A 85 16.53 -17.95 0.40
CA GLY A 85 17.71 -18.69 -0.07
C GLY A 85 17.51 -19.69 -1.24
N SER A 86 16.27 -19.96 -1.65
CA SER A 86 15.85 -20.95 -2.65
C SER A 86 15.19 -20.23 -3.83
N GLU A 87 15.55 -20.65 -5.05
CA GLU A 87 14.98 -20.14 -6.30
C GLU A 87 13.49 -20.51 -6.47
N ASP A 88 12.94 -21.43 -5.67
CA ASP A 88 11.58 -21.93 -5.82
C ASP A 88 10.50 -20.95 -5.32
N GLN A 89 10.84 -20.02 -4.41
CA GLN A 89 9.88 -19.03 -3.89
C GLN A 89 9.93 -17.72 -4.69
N ILE A 90 8.95 -17.56 -5.58
CA ILE A 90 8.80 -16.37 -6.40
C ILE A 90 8.15 -15.26 -5.56
N TYR A 91 8.84 -14.12 -5.46
CA TYR A 91 8.26 -12.89 -4.92
C TYR A 91 7.01 -12.48 -5.73
N ASP A 92 5.85 -12.47 -5.07
CA ASP A 92 4.57 -12.08 -5.67
C ASP A 92 3.90 -10.91 -4.91
N PRO A 93 3.88 -9.70 -5.49
CA PRO A 93 3.18 -8.55 -4.93
C PRO A 93 1.70 -8.80 -4.63
N LEU A 94 1.03 -9.64 -5.42
CA LEU A 94 -0.41 -9.92 -5.25
C LEU A 94 -0.67 -10.72 -3.98
N ILE A 95 0.31 -11.47 -3.48
CA ILE A 95 0.19 -12.20 -2.22
C ILE A 95 0.54 -11.28 -1.05
N LEU A 96 1.68 -10.59 -1.13
CA LEU A 96 2.21 -9.77 -0.04
C LEU A 96 1.35 -8.55 0.29
N HIS A 97 0.90 -7.85 -0.76
CA HIS A 97 0.33 -6.52 -0.63
C HIS A 97 -1.19 -6.53 -0.66
N SER A 98 -1.77 -5.60 0.08
CA SER A 98 -3.21 -5.30 0.08
C SER A 98 -3.58 -4.28 -0.99
N THR A 99 -2.64 -3.42 -1.37
CA THR A 99 -2.79 -2.38 -2.38
C THR A 99 -1.66 -2.54 -3.39
N VAL A 100 -2.00 -2.70 -4.67
CA VAL A 100 -1.03 -2.99 -5.73
C VAL A 100 -1.20 -2.01 -6.87
N LEU A 101 -0.07 -1.48 -7.33
CA LEU A 101 -0.01 -0.61 -8.48
C LEU A 101 0.16 -1.47 -9.75
N VAL A 102 -0.77 -1.29 -10.68
CA VAL A 102 -0.76 -1.96 -11.98
C VAL A 102 -0.26 -1.00 -13.03
N THR A 103 0.68 -1.46 -13.84
CA THR A 103 1.40 -0.63 -14.81
C THR A 103 1.23 -1.15 -16.23
N VAL A 104 1.02 -0.24 -17.17
CA VAL A 104 1.10 -0.49 -18.62
C VAL A 104 1.95 0.62 -19.24
N HIS A 105 2.84 0.26 -20.15
CA HIS A 105 3.61 1.22 -20.93
C HIS A 105 2.97 1.44 -22.29
N GLU A 106 2.83 2.71 -22.67
CA GLU A 106 2.55 3.13 -24.04
C GLU A 106 3.88 3.39 -24.75
N ASN A 107 4.12 2.79 -25.91
CA ASN A 107 5.39 2.85 -26.63
C ASN A 107 5.25 3.47 -28.01
N GLN A 108 6.23 4.27 -28.41
CA GLN A 108 6.29 4.89 -29.73
C GLN A 108 7.73 4.93 -30.26
N ARG A 109 7.87 4.92 -31.59
CA ARG A 109 9.14 5.11 -32.27
C ARG A 109 9.14 6.41 -33.06
N ALA A 110 10.31 7.03 -33.19
CA ALA A 110 10.50 8.17 -34.04
C ALA A 110 10.27 7.78 -35.51
N THR A 111 9.41 8.52 -36.21
CA THR A 111 9.23 8.40 -37.66
C THR A 111 10.51 8.87 -38.34
N GLY A 112 11.21 7.95 -39.01
CA GLY A 112 12.51 8.22 -39.62
C GLY A 112 12.43 8.48 -41.12
N SER A 113 13.08 9.55 -41.55
CA SER A 113 13.67 9.67 -42.89
C SER A 113 15.07 10.23 -42.70
N PHE A 114 16.09 9.64 -43.34
CA PHE A 114 17.48 10.08 -43.20
C PHE A 114 17.65 11.59 -43.48
N ALA A 115 16.87 12.11 -44.45
CA ALA A 115 16.82 13.51 -44.84
C ALA A 115 16.29 14.48 -43.76
N LEU A 116 15.66 13.99 -42.68
CA LEU A 116 15.10 14.82 -41.60
C LEU A 116 15.82 14.62 -40.26
N SER A 117 16.97 13.95 -40.27
CA SER A 117 17.75 13.63 -39.06
C SER A 117 18.25 14.84 -38.27
N PHE A 118 18.27 16.03 -38.88
CA PHE A 118 18.63 17.30 -38.23
C PHE A 118 17.44 18.02 -37.58
N MET A 119 16.21 17.51 -37.73
CA MET A 119 15.01 18.05 -37.09
C MET A 119 14.62 17.23 -35.86
N ALA A 120 13.78 17.81 -34.99
CA ALA A 120 13.19 17.09 -33.87
C ALA A 120 12.34 15.91 -34.40
N PRO A 121 12.56 14.68 -33.88
CA PRO A 121 11.82 13.52 -34.32
C PRO A 121 10.35 13.61 -33.93
N LYS A 122 9.46 13.20 -34.84
CA LYS A 122 8.05 12.95 -34.54
C LYS A 122 7.87 11.52 -34.11
N PHE A 123 7.04 11.26 -33.11
CA PHE A 123 6.84 9.92 -32.56
C PHE A 123 5.45 9.39 -32.94
N SER A 124 5.38 8.10 -33.27
CA SER A 124 4.13 7.42 -33.57
C SER A 124 4.20 5.94 -33.20
N ALA A 125 3.08 5.37 -32.76
CA ALA A 125 2.90 3.94 -32.59
C ALA A 125 3.03 3.18 -33.93
N SER A 126 2.56 3.78 -35.03
CA SER A 126 2.64 3.18 -36.38
C SER A 126 4.06 3.11 -36.92
N ALA A 127 5.02 3.80 -36.29
CA ALA A 127 6.43 3.76 -36.65
C ALA A 127 7.19 2.60 -35.98
N LEU A 128 6.55 1.86 -35.06
CA LEU A 128 7.15 0.69 -34.43
C LEU A 128 7.46 -0.40 -35.47
N THR A 129 8.56 -1.11 -35.24
CA THR A 129 9.06 -2.15 -36.15
C THR A 129 8.82 -3.54 -35.57
N GLN A 130 9.06 -4.58 -36.36
CA GLN A 130 9.01 -5.96 -35.87
C GLN A 130 10.03 -6.28 -34.75
N GLN A 131 11.08 -5.46 -34.60
CA GLN A 131 12.05 -5.58 -33.51
C GLN A 131 11.51 -5.05 -32.17
N ASP A 132 10.43 -4.25 -32.22
CA ASP A 132 9.76 -3.70 -31.06
C ASP A 132 8.68 -4.66 -30.56
N PHE A 133 9.10 -5.82 -30.04
CA PHE A 133 8.18 -6.91 -29.65
C PHE A 133 7.16 -6.51 -28.57
N CYS A 134 7.43 -5.45 -27.81
CA CYS A 134 6.49 -4.86 -26.86
C CYS A 134 5.25 -4.25 -27.53
N GLY A 135 5.36 -3.86 -28.81
CA GLY A 135 4.30 -3.18 -29.52
C GLY A 135 3.93 -1.82 -28.90
N PRO A 136 2.80 -1.23 -29.32
CA PRO A 136 2.38 0.09 -28.86
C PRO A 136 1.95 0.14 -27.40
N TRP A 137 1.61 -1.01 -26.81
CA TRP A 137 1.21 -1.13 -25.42
C TRP A 137 1.77 -2.41 -24.81
N SER A 138 2.41 -2.34 -23.65
CA SER A 138 3.02 -3.49 -23.01
C SER A 138 3.00 -3.46 -21.49
N LEU A 139 2.97 -4.64 -20.88
CA LEU A 139 3.23 -4.83 -19.45
C LEU A 139 4.72 -4.55 -19.12
N PRO A 140 5.10 -4.38 -17.84
CA PRO A 140 6.49 -4.13 -17.44
C PRO A 140 7.48 -5.23 -17.85
N ASN A 141 7.01 -6.46 -18.06
CA ASN A 141 7.81 -7.57 -18.57
C ASN A 141 8.00 -7.55 -20.10
N GLY A 142 7.53 -6.51 -20.79
CA GLY A 142 7.64 -6.35 -22.25
C GLY A 142 6.56 -7.09 -23.04
N ARG A 143 5.66 -7.85 -22.40
CA ARG A 143 4.56 -8.53 -23.09
C ARG A 143 3.54 -7.51 -23.63
N PRO A 144 3.14 -7.57 -24.91
CA PRO A 144 2.08 -6.73 -25.45
C PRO A 144 0.76 -6.89 -24.67
N SER A 145 0.19 -5.78 -24.24
CA SER A 145 -1.08 -5.70 -23.51
C SER A 145 -1.57 -4.27 -23.49
N THR A 146 -2.84 -4.05 -23.83
CA THR A 146 -3.47 -2.73 -23.70
C THR A 146 -3.98 -2.50 -22.27
N LYS A 147 -4.45 -1.28 -22.01
CA LYS A 147 -5.11 -0.91 -20.75
C LYS A 147 -6.43 -1.66 -20.52
N ASP A 148 -7.12 -2.05 -21.60
CA ASP A 148 -8.42 -2.74 -21.55
C ASP A 148 -8.25 -4.24 -21.32
N ASP A 149 -7.12 -4.82 -21.74
CA ASP A 149 -6.76 -6.22 -21.51
C ASP A 149 -6.39 -6.51 -20.04
N VAL A 150 -6.13 -5.46 -19.25
CA VAL A 150 -5.78 -5.59 -17.84
C VAL A 150 -7.05 -5.78 -17.01
N HIS A 151 -7.13 -6.95 -16.38
CA HIS A 151 -8.26 -7.33 -15.54
C HIS A 151 -7.82 -7.61 -14.10
N LEU A 152 -8.74 -7.37 -13.16
CA LEU A 152 -8.53 -7.71 -11.76
C LEU A 152 -8.30 -9.23 -11.61
N PRO A 153 -7.34 -9.67 -10.78
CA PRO A 153 -7.10 -11.08 -10.53
C PRO A 153 -8.36 -11.80 -10.03
N LEU A 154 -8.61 -12.98 -10.57
CA LEU A 154 -9.66 -13.87 -10.11
C LEU A 154 -9.11 -14.74 -8.97
N ILE A 155 -9.82 -14.78 -7.83
CA ILE A 155 -9.52 -15.72 -6.76
C ILE A 155 -10.31 -16.99 -7.06
N SER A 156 -9.63 -18.07 -7.42
CA SER A 156 -10.25 -19.38 -7.61
C SER A 156 -10.32 -20.10 -6.27
N SER A 157 -11.51 -20.22 -5.68
CA SER A 157 -11.75 -21.17 -4.60
C SER A 157 -11.76 -22.58 -5.22
N THR A 158 -10.69 -23.35 -5.06
CA THR A 158 -10.66 -24.75 -5.48
C THR A 158 -11.68 -25.56 -4.67
N GLY A 159 -12.68 -26.15 -5.33
CA GLY A 159 -13.44 -27.27 -4.72
C GLY A 159 -14.86 -27.56 -5.23
N ASN A 160 -15.62 -26.60 -5.77
CA ASN A 160 -17.02 -26.87 -6.12
C ASN A 160 -17.33 -26.53 -7.59
N SER A 161 -17.57 -27.59 -8.38
CA SER A 161 -17.88 -27.59 -9.81
C SER A 161 -19.22 -26.93 -10.19
N ASN A 162 -19.92 -26.30 -9.23
CA ASN A 162 -21.21 -25.63 -9.44
C ASN A 162 -21.19 -24.10 -9.24
N ALA A 163 -20.02 -23.46 -9.12
CA ALA A 163 -19.92 -22.03 -8.85
C ALA A 163 -19.95 -21.15 -10.12
N ARG A 164 -21.04 -21.20 -10.91
CA ARG A 164 -21.26 -20.25 -12.03
C ARG A 164 -21.77 -18.87 -11.61
N ALA A 165 -21.91 -18.57 -10.31
CA ALA A 165 -22.59 -17.36 -9.85
C ALA A 165 -21.92 -16.55 -8.72
N ASN A 166 -20.72 -16.91 -8.23
CA ASN A 166 -20.09 -16.14 -7.15
C ASN A 166 -18.58 -15.96 -7.32
N MET A 167 -18.16 -15.48 -8.50
CA MET A 167 -16.82 -14.92 -8.71
C MET A 167 -16.71 -13.58 -7.97
N GLN A 168 -16.70 -13.61 -6.64
CA GLN A 168 -16.44 -12.40 -5.87
C GLN A 168 -14.98 -12.01 -6.09
N ARG A 169 -14.77 -11.01 -6.95
CA ARG A 169 -13.47 -10.42 -7.24
C ARG A 169 -12.90 -9.90 -5.91
N GLY A 170 -11.92 -10.62 -5.35
CA GLY A 170 -11.25 -10.20 -4.10
C GLY A 170 -10.40 -8.94 -4.25
N TRP A 171 -10.49 -8.26 -5.39
CA TRP A 171 -9.86 -7.00 -5.70
C TRP A 171 -10.88 -6.04 -6.31
N PHE A 172 -10.66 -4.74 -6.13
CA PHE A 172 -11.37 -3.70 -6.86
C PHE A 172 -10.39 -2.62 -7.31
N TRP A 173 -10.74 -1.93 -8.41
CA TRP A 173 -10.00 -0.75 -8.83
C TRP A 173 -10.25 0.39 -7.85
N MET A 174 -9.20 0.89 -7.21
CA MET A 174 -9.25 2.07 -6.36
C MET A 174 -9.20 3.35 -7.20
N THR A 175 -8.46 3.33 -8.31
CA THR A 175 -8.30 4.47 -9.20
C THR A 175 -8.59 4.11 -10.65
N GLU A 176 -8.74 5.15 -11.49
CA GLU A 176 -8.70 5.01 -12.94
C GLU A 176 -7.26 5.07 -13.46
N TRP A 177 -7.08 4.71 -14.73
CA TRP A 177 -5.79 4.84 -15.40
C TRP A 177 -5.33 6.30 -15.44
N VAL A 178 -4.15 6.56 -14.89
CA VAL A 178 -3.50 7.88 -14.94
C VAL A 178 -2.08 7.75 -15.47
N ILE A 179 -1.54 8.85 -16.02
CA ILE A 179 -0.14 8.91 -16.44
C ILE A 179 0.73 9.11 -15.21
N ASP A 180 1.73 8.25 -15.03
CA ASP A 180 2.75 8.44 -14.01
C ASP A 180 3.68 9.60 -14.39
N LYS A 181 3.83 10.54 -13.46
CA LYS A 181 4.76 11.68 -13.55
C LYS A 181 5.71 11.75 -12.34
N THR A 182 5.73 10.70 -11.52
CA THR A 182 6.52 10.64 -10.28
C THR A 182 7.99 10.25 -10.53
N ASP A 183 8.26 9.59 -11.66
CA ASP A 183 9.62 9.19 -12.05
C ASP A 183 10.43 10.42 -12.51
N PRO A 184 11.63 10.67 -11.93
CA PRO A 184 12.44 11.85 -12.27
C PRO A 184 12.96 11.85 -13.71
N THR A 185 12.84 10.74 -14.44
CA THR A 185 13.28 10.60 -15.83
C THR A 185 12.15 10.78 -16.85
N VAL A 186 10.98 11.27 -16.42
CA VAL A 186 9.88 11.64 -17.32
C VAL A 186 9.84 13.14 -17.62
N ASP A 187 9.34 13.50 -18.80
CA ASP A 187 9.00 14.87 -19.13
C ASP A 187 7.65 15.32 -18.51
N ALA A 188 7.23 16.56 -18.78
CA ALA A 188 5.97 17.12 -18.28
C ALA A 188 4.71 16.37 -18.76
N GLU A 189 4.81 15.59 -19.84
CA GLU A 189 3.73 14.77 -20.42
C GLU A 189 3.81 13.29 -19.99
N GLY A 190 4.82 12.90 -19.21
CA GLY A 190 5.06 11.54 -18.74
C GLY A 190 5.90 10.67 -19.69
N TRP A 191 6.52 11.25 -20.72
CA TRP A 191 7.37 10.51 -21.65
C TRP A 191 8.80 10.35 -21.13
N GLN A 192 9.33 9.16 -21.34
CA GLN A 192 10.75 8.83 -21.23
C GLN A 192 11.28 8.56 -22.64
N TYR A 193 12.51 9.00 -22.93
CA TYR A 193 13.14 8.85 -24.25
C TYR A 193 14.38 7.93 -24.18
N GLY A 194 14.60 7.14 -25.24
CA GLY A 194 15.71 6.20 -25.33
C GLY A 194 16.02 5.75 -26.75
N LYS A 195 16.93 4.78 -26.91
CA LYS A 195 17.32 4.18 -28.20
C LYS A 195 16.78 2.77 -28.40
N SER A 196 16.34 2.10 -27.34
CA SER A 196 15.77 0.76 -27.40
C SER A 196 14.58 0.61 -26.45
N LEU A 197 13.56 -0.13 -26.90
CA LEU A 197 12.40 -0.54 -26.08
C LEU A 197 12.62 -1.92 -25.42
N THR A 198 13.61 -2.68 -25.85
CA THR A 198 13.80 -4.10 -25.49
C THR A 198 15.08 -4.36 -24.70
N GLU A 199 16.07 -3.47 -24.79
CA GLU A 199 17.32 -3.62 -24.05
C GLU A 199 17.09 -3.47 -22.54
N VAL A 200 17.53 -4.48 -21.80
CA VAL A 200 17.53 -4.48 -20.34
C VAL A 200 18.54 -3.44 -19.85
N ASN A 201 18.16 -2.64 -18.84
CA ASN A 201 18.98 -1.57 -18.26
C ASN A 201 19.37 -0.45 -19.23
N HIS A 202 18.66 -0.30 -20.35
CA HIS A 202 18.85 0.84 -21.25
C HIS A 202 18.52 2.17 -20.53
N PRO A 203 19.39 3.19 -20.60
CA PRO A 203 19.16 4.46 -19.91
C PRO A 203 18.04 5.27 -20.56
N TRP A 204 17.08 5.71 -19.75
CA TRP A 204 16.00 6.60 -20.16
C TRP A 204 16.30 8.03 -19.75
N THR A 205 15.82 9.00 -20.53
CA THR A 205 15.95 10.44 -20.22
C THR A 205 14.61 11.16 -20.32
N ALA A 206 14.43 12.19 -19.49
CA ALA A 206 13.30 13.10 -19.54
C ALA A 206 13.38 14.11 -20.71
N THR A 207 14.57 14.30 -21.28
CA THR A 207 14.78 15.33 -22.30
C THR A 207 14.43 14.80 -23.68
N ALA A 208 13.38 15.36 -24.28
CA ALA A 208 13.02 15.06 -25.65
C ALA A 208 14.20 15.36 -26.61
N PRO A 209 14.52 14.45 -27.53
CA PRO A 209 15.61 14.67 -28.47
C PRO A 209 15.29 15.80 -29.44
N THR A 210 16.28 16.65 -29.72
CA THR A 210 16.16 17.76 -30.69
C THR A 210 16.59 17.36 -32.09
N SER A 211 17.31 16.24 -32.23
CA SER A 211 17.77 15.69 -33.50
C SER A 211 18.13 14.20 -33.37
N GLY A 212 18.48 13.57 -34.49
CA GLY A 212 18.96 12.20 -34.57
C GLY A 212 17.86 11.18 -34.90
N THR A 213 18.31 9.95 -35.14
CA THR A 213 17.45 8.83 -35.58
C THR A 213 17.35 7.76 -34.49
N ASN A 214 16.47 6.77 -34.74
CA ASN A 214 16.29 5.58 -33.90
C ASN A 214 15.89 5.89 -32.46
N TRP A 215 15.26 7.04 -32.22
CA TRP A 215 14.67 7.35 -30.93
C TRP A 215 13.40 6.55 -30.72
N VAL A 216 13.21 6.10 -29.49
CA VAL A 216 11.96 5.55 -28.97
C VAL A 216 11.54 6.35 -27.76
N ARG A 217 10.25 6.31 -27.46
CA ARG A 217 9.73 6.85 -26.21
C ARG A 217 8.71 5.91 -25.61
N ARG A 218 8.62 5.93 -24.28
CA ARG A 218 7.58 5.22 -23.55
C ARG A 218 6.95 6.11 -22.49
N ARG A 219 5.69 5.86 -22.17
CA ARG A 219 4.96 6.55 -21.10
C ARG A 219 4.28 5.54 -20.21
N LYS A 220 4.49 5.67 -18.90
CA LYS A 220 3.96 4.75 -17.91
C LYS A 220 2.53 5.18 -17.51
N TRP A 221 1.59 4.28 -17.70
CA TRP A 221 0.22 4.39 -17.21
C TRP A 221 0.07 3.52 -15.99
N ILE A 222 -0.58 4.05 -14.94
CA ILE A 222 -0.74 3.37 -13.67
C ILE A 222 -2.20 3.34 -13.27
N ARG A 223 -2.58 2.27 -12.55
CA ARG A 223 -3.89 2.12 -11.93
C ARG A 223 -3.73 1.35 -10.62
N VAL A 224 -4.42 1.78 -9.58
CA VAL A 224 -4.31 1.16 -8.26
C VAL A 224 -5.47 0.22 -8.04
N MET A 225 -5.17 -0.99 -7.57
CA MET A 225 -6.17 -1.94 -7.08
C MET A 225 -5.96 -2.24 -5.61
N LYS A 226 -7.04 -2.55 -4.90
CA LYS A 226 -7.03 -2.92 -3.48
C LYS A 226 -7.78 -4.23 -3.24
N LYS A 227 -7.24 -5.05 -2.34
CA LYS A 227 -7.90 -6.26 -1.84
C LYS A 227 -9.16 -5.92 -1.06
N ARG A 228 -10.19 -6.73 -1.28
CA ARG A 228 -11.42 -6.76 -0.49
C ARG A 228 -11.20 -7.65 0.73
N MET A 229 -10.79 -7.04 1.84
CA MET A 229 -10.48 -7.76 3.08
C MET A 229 -11.73 -8.37 3.76
N ASP A 230 -12.91 -7.91 3.39
CA ASP A 230 -14.22 -8.41 3.82
C ASP A 230 -14.55 -9.82 3.28
N LEU A 231 -13.90 -10.27 2.20
CA LEU A 231 -14.21 -11.53 1.51
C LEU A 231 -13.21 -12.67 1.78
N ILE A 232 -12.02 -12.36 2.29
CA ILE A 232 -10.94 -13.35 2.48
C ILE A 232 -11.10 -14.14 3.80
N GLY A 233 -11.97 -13.68 4.71
CA GLY A 233 -12.23 -14.32 6.01
C GLY A 233 -13.21 -15.50 5.99
N SER A 234 -13.81 -15.85 4.84
CA SER A 234 -14.91 -16.85 4.78
C SER A 234 -14.52 -18.20 4.16
N THR A 235 -13.25 -18.47 3.83
CA THR A 235 -12.85 -19.68 3.10
C THR A 235 -11.94 -20.66 3.84
N ASN A 236 -11.73 -20.52 5.15
CA ASN A 236 -10.94 -21.48 5.94
C ASN A 236 -11.81 -22.27 6.95
N GLU A 237 -12.83 -22.97 6.44
CA GLU A 237 -13.47 -24.09 7.15
C GLU A 237 -13.34 -25.34 6.26
N GLY A 238 -12.35 -26.18 6.55
CA GLY A 238 -12.27 -27.51 5.93
C GLY A 238 -10.87 -27.98 5.56
N MET A 239 -9.99 -28.19 6.55
CA MET A 239 -9.00 -29.26 6.49
C MET A 239 -8.55 -29.59 7.91
N GLU A 240 -9.25 -30.52 8.56
CA GLU A 240 -8.76 -31.17 9.77
C GLU A 240 -7.66 -32.18 9.39
N GLY A 241 -6.51 -32.07 10.06
CA GLY A 241 -5.36 -32.95 9.87
C GLY A 241 -4.26 -32.64 10.89
N SER A 242 -4.53 -33.02 12.14
CA SER A 242 -3.58 -33.29 13.24
C SER A 242 -2.12 -32.86 13.08
N ASP A 243 -1.71 -31.79 13.76
CA ASP A 243 -0.50 -31.78 14.61
C ASP A 243 -0.52 -30.58 15.55
N ALA A 244 0.07 -30.71 16.73
CA ALA A 244 0.05 -29.74 17.81
C ALA A 244 0.71 -28.40 17.42
N GLY A 245 -0.01 -27.27 17.52
CA GLY A 245 0.57 -25.95 17.26
C GLY A 245 -0.39 -24.80 17.56
N LEU A 246 0.13 -23.81 18.32
CA LEU A 246 -0.42 -22.53 18.77
C LEU A 246 -1.79 -22.04 18.24
N PRO A 247 -2.63 -21.43 19.11
CA PRO A 247 -3.92 -20.88 18.69
C PRO A 247 -3.77 -19.77 17.63
N SER A 248 -4.67 -19.81 16.64
CA SER A 248 -4.73 -18.85 15.53
C SER A 248 -4.87 -17.41 16.03
N ILE A 249 -4.02 -16.52 15.49
CA ILE A 249 -4.02 -15.06 15.71
C ILE A 249 -5.41 -14.44 15.48
N ALA A 250 -6.24 -15.03 14.61
CA ALA A 250 -7.62 -14.57 14.36
C ALA A 250 -8.56 -14.85 15.54
N GLN A 251 -8.37 -15.99 16.21
CA GLN A 251 -9.11 -16.37 17.41
C GLN A 251 -8.68 -15.52 18.61
N GLU A 252 -7.41 -15.11 18.64
CA GLU A 252 -6.86 -14.16 19.60
C GLU A 252 -7.35 -12.71 19.37
N MET A 253 -7.66 -12.32 18.11
CA MET A 253 -8.20 -11.00 17.80
C MET A 253 -9.72 -10.88 18.05
N ALA A 254 -10.49 -11.93 17.78
CA ALA A 254 -11.94 -11.95 18.02
C ALA A 254 -12.28 -11.95 19.53
N GLY A 255 -11.47 -12.59 20.38
CA GLY A 255 -11.73 -12.64 21.82
C GLY A 255 -11.28 -11.42 22.64
N ASN A 256 -10.59 -10.44 22.05
CA ASN A 256 -9.73 -9.54 22.84
C ASN A 256 -10.01 -8.03 22.61
N TYR A 257 -10.98 -7.67 21.76
CA TYR A 257 -11.35 -6.26 21.54
C TYR A 257 -12.04 -5.63 22.75
N MET A 258 -12.84 -6.39 23.52
CA MET A 258 -13.41 -5.93 24.79
C MET A 258 -12.33 -5.66 25.84
N ARG A 259 -11.29 -6.51 25.92
CA ARG A 259 -10.14 -6.31 26.81
C ARG A 259 -9.30 -5.10 26.39
N ARG A 260 -9.11 -4.89 25.08
CA ARG A 260 -8.41 -3.72 24.53
C ARG A 260 -9.16 -2.41 24.79
N ALA A 261 -10.48 -2.44 24.71
CA ALA A 261 -11.30 -1.29 25.09
C ALA A 261 -11.16 -0.96 26.58
N ASN A 262 -11.16 -1.97 27.46
CA ASN A 262 -10.90 -1.80 28.89
C ASN A 262 -9.48 -1.29 29.19
N LEU A 263 -8.47 -1.75 28.45
CA LEU A 263 -7.09 -1.27 28.60
C LEU A 263 -6.94 0.20 28.19
N ALA A 264 -7.69 0.66 27.18
CA ALA A 264 -7.69 2.05 26.74
C ALA A 264 -8.22 3.02 27.81
N LEU A 265 -9.01 2.54 28.78
CA LEU A 265 -9.53 3.34 29.89
C LEU A 265 -8.59 3.40 31.09
N ARG A 266 -7.50 2.62 31.13
CA ARG A 266 -6.58 2.65 32.27
C ARG A 266 -5.69 3.90 32.20
N PRO A 267 -5.61 4.70 33.28
CA PRO A 267 -4.68 5.82 33.34
C PRO A 267 -3.24 5.31 33.48
N GLU A 268 -2.31 5.87 32.69
CA GLU A 268 -0.86 5.60 32.80
C GLU A 268 -0.18 6.51 33.86
N GLU A 269 -0.85 7.59 34.32
CA GLU A 269 -0.32 8.56 35.29
C GLU A 269 -1.39 8.96 36.35
N GLU A 270 -0.96 9.41 37.54
CA GLU A 270 -1.82 9.74 38.70
C GLU A 270 -2.70 11.00 38.54
N PHE A 271 -2.48 11.82 37.50
CA PHE A 271 -3.27 13.02 37.23
C PHE A 271 -3.86 12.98 35.83
N THR A 272 -5.18 12.80 35.73
CA THR A 272 -5.91 12.79 34.45
C THR A 272 -6.79 14.02 34.31
N ASP A 273 -6.56 14.79 33.25
CA ASP A 273 -7.48 15.85 32.81
C ASP A 273 -8.74 15.24 32.18
N THR A 274 -9.90 15.86 32.41
CA THR A 274 -11.23 15.43 31.94
C THR A 274 -11.28 15.31 30.41
N ALA A 275 -10.57 16.18 29.69
CA ALA A 275 -10.42 16.10 28.23
C ALA A 275 -9.63 14.86 27.78
N GLN A 276 -8.61 14.45 28.54
CA GLN A 276 -7.82 13.26 28.27
C GLN A 276 -8.65 11.99 28.55
N GLU A 277 -9.46 12.01 29.60
CA GLU A 277 -10.40 10.93 29.94
C GLU A 277 -11.46 10.76 28.84
N LEU A 278 -12.04 11.85 28.35
CA LEU A 278 -12.98 11.83 27.22
C LEU A 278 -12.34 11.21 25.97
N SER A 279 -11.08 11.55 25.66
CA SER A 279 -10.36 10.96 24.53
C SER A 279 -10.18 9.44 24.67
N ARG A 280 -9.98 8.93 25.89
CA ARG A 280 -9.87 7.49 26.17
C ARG A 280 -11.19 6.77 25.96
N TYR A 281 -12.30 7.34 26.44
CA TYR A 281 -13.64 6.78 26.20
C TYR A 281 -13.95 6.73 24.70
N ARG A 282 -13.65 7.79 23.94
CA ARG A 282 -13.82 7.81 22.47
C ARG A 282 -13.01 6.70 21.78
N GLN A 283 -11.78 6.47 22.23
CA GLN A 283 -10.92 5.40 21.71
C GLN A 283 -11.47 4.00 22.04
N ALA A 284 -11.90 3.78 23.28
CA ALA A 284 -12.48 2.52 23.73
C ALA A 284 -13.77 2.17 22.96
N ILE A 285 -14.65 3.15 22.73
CA ILE A 285 -15.87 2.99 21.92
C ILE A 285 -15.52 2.60 20.48
N GLN A 286 -14.53 3.25 19.86
CA GLN A 286 -14.12 2.89 18.50
C GLN A 286 -13.54 1.47 18.40
N ILE A 287 -12.81 1.01 19.42
CA ILE A 287 -12.31 -0.37 19.49
C ILE A 287 -13.47 -1.35 19.57
N LEU A 288 -14.46 -1.10 20.42
CA LEU A 288 -15.65 -1.95 20.56
C LEU A 288 -16.48 -1.98 19.27
N LEU A 289 -16.80 -0.83 18.67
CA LEU A 289 -17.59 -0.76 17.43
C LEU A 289 -16.90 -1.47 16.26
N ARG A 290 -15.58 -1.37 16.15
CA ARG A 290 -14.80 -2.10 15.15
C ARG A 290 -14.80 -3.61 15.41
N GLY A 291 -14.66 -4.01 16.69
CA GLY A 291 -14.73 -5.40 17.12
C GLY A 291 -16.09 -6.03 16.83
N ILE A 292 -17.19 -5.38 17.23
CA ILE A 292 -18.58 -5.83 16.99
C ILE A 292 -18.86 -6.04 15.49
N LYS A 293 -18.27 -5.20 14.61
CA LYS A 293 -18.45 -5.31 13.16
C LYS A 293 -17.84 -6.58 12.56
N VAL A 294 -16.78 -7.11 13.17
CA VAL A 294 -16.04 -8.30 12.70
C VAL A 294 -16.27 -9.54 13.57
N ASP A 295 -16.86 -9.37 14.76
CA ASP A 295 -17.31 -10.45 15.62
C ASP A 295 -18.45 -11.20 14.91
N ASN A 296 -18.53 -12.52 15.10
CA ASN A 296 -19.60 -13.35 14.56
C ASN A 296 -20.39 -14.06 15.67
N ASP A 297 -19.93 -13.99 16.93
CA ASP A 297 -20.65 -14.58 18.06
C ASP A 297 -21.75 -13.61 18.59
N PRO A 298 -23.01 -14.05 18.68
CA PRO A 298 -24.10 -13.21 19.18
C PRO A 298 -23.95 -12.80 20.66
N SER A 299 -23.32 -13.64 21.49
CA SER A 299 -23.24 -13.39 22.94
C SER A 299 -22.18 -12.34 23.29
N THR A 300 -21.04 -12.38 22.61
CA THR A 300 -19.98 -11.36 22.71
C THR A 300 -20.43 -10.03 22.12
N LYS A 301 -21.15 -10.02 20.99
CA LYS A 301 -21.76 -8.80 20.43
C LYS A 301 -22.73 -8.13 21.39
N LEU A 302 -23.57 -8.91 22.07
CA LEU A 302 -24.51 -8.38 23.05
C LEU A 302 -23.77 -7.72 24.23
N THR A 303 -22.75 -8.39 24.74
CA THR A 303 -21.90 -7.88 25.83
C THR A 303 -21.14 -6.61 25.42
N ALA A 304 -20.51 -6.62 24.24
CA ALA A 304 -19.80 -5.47 23.71
C ALA A 304 -20.71 -4.28 23.39
N SER A 305 -21.93 -4.53 22.89
CA SER A 305 -22.92 -3.48 22.65
C SER A 305 -23.39 -2.84 23.97
N SER A 306 -23.46 -3.61 25.05
CA SER A 306 -23.74 -3.06 26.39
C SER A 306 -22.61 -2.14 26.87
N LEU A 307 -21.34 -2.54 26.69
CA LEU A 307 -20.17 -1.71 27.02
C LEU A 307 -20.10 -0.44 26.18
N VAL A 308 -20.46 -0.49 24.88
CA VAL A 308 -20.53 0.72 24.03
C VAL A 308 -21.51 1.73 24.60
N ARG A 309 -22.69 1.27 25.03
CA ARG A 309 -23.71 2.16 25.61
C ARG A 309 -23.23 2.79 26.92
N GLU A 310 -22.58 2.01 27.78
CA GLU A 310 -22.01 2.50 29.04
C GLU A 310 -20.91 3.54 28.79
N TYR A 311 -19.99 3.28 27.87
CA TYR A 311 -18.89 4.20 27.56
C TYR A 311 -19.36 5.47 26.87
N LEU A 312 -20.41 5.38 26.03
CA LEU A 312 -21.04 6.55 25.43
C LEU A 312 -21.67 7.44 26.50
N GLN A 313 -22.36 6.86 27.48
CA GLN A 313 -22.96 7.62 28.58
C GLN A 313 -21.90 8.38 29.39
N HIS A 314 -20.79 7.72 29.77
CA HIS A 314 -19.70 8.41 30.48
C HIS A 314 -19.00 9.47 29.61
N ALA A 315 -18.85 9.23 28.31
CA ALA A 315 -18.31 10.25 27.40
C ALA A 315 -19.22 11.48 27.33
N GLU A 316 -20.54 11.30 27.35
CA GLU A 316 -21.51 12.40 27.40
C GLU A 316 -21.43 13.20 28.71
N GLU A 317 -21.32 12.52 29.85
CA GLU A 317 -21.13 13.15 31.16
C GLU A 317 -19.83 13.97 31.22
N LEU A 318 -18.72 13.44 30.68
CA LEU A 318 -17.45 14.16 30.59
C LEU A 318 -17.51 15.37 29.66
N MET A 319 -18.23 15.27 28.54
CA MET A 319 -18.43 16.41 27.64
C MET A 319 -19.19 17.55 28.33
N GLU A 320 -20.18 17.23 29.15
CA GLU A 320 -20.96 18.22 29.88
C GLU A 320 -20.13 18.89 31.00
N LEU A 321 -19.31 18.12 31.71
CA LEU A 321 -18.38 18.65 32.72
C LEU A 321 -17.35 19.61 32.12
N ILE A 322 -16.80 19.29 30.94
CA ILE A 322 -15.87 20.18 30.22
C ILE A 322 -16.58 21.48 29.84
N ARG A 323 -17.83 21.38 29.34
CA ARG A 323 -18.65 22.53 28.98
C ARG A 323 -18.92 23.45 30.18
N GLU A 324 -19.26 22.90 31.33
CA GLU A 324 -19.49 23.65 32.57
C GLU A 324 -18.20 24.30 33.11
N GLN A 325 -17.04 23.66 32.95
CA GLN A 325 -15.74 24.23 33.32
C GLN A 325 -15.33 25.39 32.42
N GLU A 326 -15.58 25.29 31.11
CA GLU A 326 -15.36 26.37 30.15
C GLU A 326 -16.30 27.56 30.41
N GLU A 327 -17.57 27.32 30.74
CA GLU A 327 -18.55 28.36 31.09
C GLU A 327 -18.17 29.09 32.41
N ASN A 328 -17.73 28.36 33.43
CA ASN A 328 -17.31 28.95 34.71
C ASN A 328 -15.96 29.69 34.66
N SER A 329 -15.05 29.27 33.78
CA SER A 329 -13.76 29.95 33.57
C SER A 329 -13.89 31.21 32.69
N GLY A 330 -14.90 31.28 31.82
CA GLY A 330 -15.27 32.48 31.06
C GLY A 330 -16.03 33.54 31.84
N ALA A 331 -16.62 33.20 33.00
CA ALA A 331 -17.42 34.13 33.82
C ALA A 331 -16.59 35.03 34.78
N PHE A 332 -15.27 34.83 34.86
CA PHE A 332 -14.34 35.59 35.72
C PHE A 332 -13.26 36.37 34.94
N GLN A 333 -13.42 36.57 33.62
CA GLN A 333 -12.62 37.51 32.82
C GLN A 333 -13.40 38.81 32.55
#